data_AF-A0A926RMW9-F1
#
_entry.id   AF-A0A926RMW9-F1
#
_cell.length_a   1.000
_cell.length_b   1.000
_cell.length_c   1.000
_cell.angle_alpha   90.00
_cell.angle_beta   90.00
_cell.angle_gamma   90.00
#
_symmetry.space_group_name_H-M   'P 1'
#
loop_
_entity.id
_entity.type
_entity.pdbx_description
1 polymer ?
#
loop_
_entity_poly.entity_id
_entity_poly.type
_entity_poly.pdbx_seq_one_letter_code
_entity_poly.pdbx_strand_id
1 'polypeptide(L)'
;MKKLTIIVASLVALTIATVAQARDQIKIVGSSTVFPYATVVAERFGSKGFKTPVIESTGTGGGAKLFCAGVGENHPDITNASRAMKDKEKALCKKNGVNEIVEIVIGNDGITLAYSLDAEPVNFTKEQLWKALAKHSVVDGKLVDNIYTSWDQIDPSLPKQKISVMIPPGTSGTRDAWNSLVMKKGMPKEAKALYKKGFEAGNKKYKKPQKLYREDGAAIEVGENDSLIIQKLTQDKEMFGFFGFSYFLAAKDKLQAASIEGGQPSLESIQDYSYAVARPLFFYVKKAHVGVIPGLHEFVKEFTTTKAIGKNGYLADIGLVPLDKTLYRTTRDNAKNLVAMAD
;
A
#
# COMPACT_ATOMS: atom_id res chain seq x y z
N MET A 1 -71.20 49.93 18.42
CA MET A 1 -69.83 50.14 17.89
C MET A 1 -68.87 49.53 18.90
N LYS A 2 -67.97 48.57 18.66
CA LYS A 2 -67.48 47.78 17.51
C LYS A 2 -67.18 46.37 18.03
N LYS A 3 -67.36 45.36 17.17
CA LYS A 3 -67.09 43.93 17.40
C LYS A 3 -65.61 43.69 17.72
N LEU A 4 -65.30 42.84 18.71
CA LEU A 4 -63.97 42.26 18.88
C LEU A 4 -64.07 40.75 18.64
N THR A 5 -63.77 40.34 17.41
CA THR A 5 -63.70 38.94 17.00
C THR A 5 -62.30 38.43 17.34
N ILE A 6 -62.20 37.54 18.33
CA ILE A 6 -60.96 36.83 18.66
C ILE A 6 -60.76 35.75 17.59
N ILE A 7 -59.77 35.94 16.71
CA ILE A 7 -59.29 34.91 15.79
C ILE A 7 -58.17 34.17 16.50
N VAL A 8 -58.43 32.94 16.94
CA VAL A 8 -57.39 32.01 17.38
C VAL A 8 -56.81 31.36 16.12
N ALA A 9 -55.66 31.83 15.67
CA ALA A 9 -54.90 31.20 14.59
C ALA A 9 -54.03 30.08 15.18
N SER A 10 -54.47 28.83 15.02
CA SER A 10 -53.68 27.64 15.35
C SER A 10 -52.52 27.51 14.37
N LEU A 11 -51.32 27.89 14.81
CA LEU A 11 -50.08 27.73 14.03
C LEU A 11 -49.65 26.24 14.08
N VAL A 12 -50.04 25.46 13.07
CA VAL A 12 -49.50 24.11 12.89
C VAL A 12 -48.09 24.25 12.29
N ALA A 13 -47.07 24.16 13.14
CA ALA A 13 -45.69 24.04 12.69
C ALA A 13 -45.47 22.63 12.10
N LEU A 14 -45.51 22.50 10.77
CA LEU A 14 -44.99 21.32 10.10
C LEU A 14 -43.46 21.30 10.27
N THR A 15 -42.97 20.53 11.24
CA THR A 15 -41.57 20.13 11.29
C THR A 15 -41.34 19.12 10.16
N ILE A 16 -40.79 19.60 9.03
CA ILE A 16 -40.24 18.71 8.01
C ILE A 16 -38.97 18.10 8.64
N ALA A 17 -39.11 16.92 9.23
CA ALA A 17 -37.97 16.10 9.60
C ALA A 17 -37.28 15.67 8.31
N THR A 18 -36.20 16.35 7.94
CA THR A 18 -35.27 15.83 6.93
C THR A 18 -34.66 14.56 7.49
N VAL A 19 -35.18 13.41 7.08
CA VAL A 19 -34.55 12.13 7.37
C VAL A 19 -33.22 12.16 6.62
N ALA A 20 -32.11 12.30 7.36
CA ALA A 20 -30.78 12.15 6.79
C ALA A 20 -30.70 10.74 6.21
N GLN A 21 -30.76 10.64 4.88
CA GLN A 21 -30.62 9.38 4.19
C GLN A 21 -29.14 9.00 4.21
N ALA A 22 -28.84 7.85 4.83
CA ALA A 22 -27.52 7.26 4.74
C ALA A 22 -27.07 7.16 3.29
N ARG A 23 -25.87 7.64 2.98
CA ARG A 23 -25.28 7.37 1.65
C ARG A 23 -25.33 5.87 1.35
N ASP A 24 -25.69 5.53 0.13
CA ASP A 24 -25.97 4.16 -0.32
C ASP A 24 -24.74 3.42 -0.86
N GLN A 25 -23.56 4.06 -0.83
CA GLN A 25 -22.34 3.55 -1.45
C GLN A 25 -21.17 3.60 -0.47
N ILE A 26 -20.46 2.48 -0.30
CA ILE A 26 -19.26 2.35 0.56
C ILE A 26 -18.12 3.24 0.03
N LYS A 27 -17.41 3.92 0.92
CA LYS A 27 -16.25 4.76 0.62
C LYS A 27 -14.99 4.20 1.28
N ILE A 28 -13.97 3.96 0.46
CA ILE A 28 -12.70 3.35 0.86
C ILE A 28 -11.57 4.31 0.49
N VAL A 29 -10.62 4.52 1.41
CA VAL A 29 -9.43 5.33 1.16
C VAL A 29 -8.16 4.53 1.49
N GLY A 30 -6.98 5.01 1.08
CA GLY A 30 -5.72 4.61 1.70
C GLY A 30 -4.69 4.04 0.75
N SER A 31 -4.09 2.91 1.10
CA SER A 31 -2.91 2.34 0.45
C SER A 31 -3.06 2.11 -1.06
N SER A 32 -2.15 2.69 -1.84
CA SER A 32 -1.95 2.45 -3.28
C SER A 32 -1.62 0.98 -3.59
N THR A 33 -0.97 0.27 -2.68
CA THR A 33 -0.66 -1.15 -2.83
C THR A 33 -1.89 -2.04 -2.69
N VAL A 34 -2.85 -1.65 -1.84
CA VAL A 34 -4.08 -2.44 -1.62
C VAL A 34 -5.17 -2.05 -2.62
N PHE A 35 -5.06 -0.85 -3.21
CA PHE A 35 -5.98 -0.31 -4.20
C PHE A 35 -6.37 -1.29 -5.33
N PRO A 36 -5.46 -1.97 -6.04
CA PRO A 36 -5.84 -2.90 -7.10
C PRO A 36 -6.67 -4.08 -6.58
N TYR A 37 -6.29 -4.66 -5.43
CA TYR A 37 -7.04 -5.76 -4.81
C TYR A 37 -8.45 -5.33 -4.39
N ALA A 38 -8.55 -4.18 -3.73
CA ALA A 38 -9.84 -3.64 -3.30
C ALA A 38 -10.75 -3.31 -4.49
N THR A 39 -10.19 -2.84 -5.61
CA THR A 39 -10.94 -2.53 -6.84
C THR A 39 -11.57 -3.79 -7.43
N VAL A 40 -10.80 -4.88 -7.57
CA VAL A 40 -11.33 -6.15 -8.07
C VAL A 40 -12.44 -6.70 -7.17
N VAL A 41 -12.28 -6.60 -5.85
CA VAL A 41 -13.35 -7.02 -4.90
C VAL A 41 -14.58 -6.11 -5.05
N ALA A 42 -14.40 -4.79 -5.18
CA ALA A 42 -15.49 -3.83 -5.31
C ALA A 42 -16.31 -4.07 -6.60
N GLU A 43 -15.66 -4.30 -7.73
CA GLU A 43 -16.31 -4.62 -9.00
C GLU A 43 -17.12 -5.92 -8.90
N ARG A 44 -16.51 -6.99 -8.35
CA ARG A 44 -17.19 -8.27 -8.12
C ARG A 44 -18.36 -8.13 -7.16
N PHE A 45 -18.22 -7.33 -6.11
CA PHE A 45 -19.28 -7.03 -5.17
C PHE A 45 -20.44 -6.29 -5.84
N GLY A 46 -20.14 -5.29 -6.67
CA GLY A 46 -21.13 -4.56 -7.47
C GLY A 46 -21.91 -5.48 -8.43
N SER A 47 -21.22 -6.44 -9.06
CA SER A 47 -21.85 -7.42 -9.95
C SER A 47 -22.87 -8.34 -9.26
N LYS A 48 -22.88 -8.39 -7.92
CA LYS A 48 -23.85 -9.15 -7.11
C LYS A 48 -25.08 -8.34 -6.70
N GLY A 49 -25.28 -7.15 -7.27
CA GLY A 49 -26.45 -6.30 -7.03
C GLY A 49 -26.27 -5.23 -5.96
N PHE A 50 -25.08 -5.11 -5.35
CA PHE A 50 -24.75 -4.00 -4.48
C PHE A 50 -24.24 -2.79 -5.28
N LYS A 51 -24.24 -1.60 -4.68
CA LYS A 51 -23.52 -0.46 -5.24
C LYS A 51 -22.01 -0.71 -5.15
N THR A 52 -21.29 -0.57 -6.26
CA THR A 52 -19.83 -0.70 -6.31
C THR A 52 -19.18 0.31 -5.36
N PRO A 53 -18.35 -0.11 -4.39
CA PRO A 53 -17.61 0.80 -3.52
C PRO A 53 -16.76 1.82 -4.29
N VAL A 54 -16.69 3.06 -3.80
CA VAL A 54 -15.75 4.09 -4.30
C VAL A 54 -14.45 3.96 -3.54
N ILE A 55 -13.35 3.87 -4.27
CA ILE A 55 -12.02 3.66 -3.70
C ILE A 55 -11.10 4.81 -4.15
N GLU A 56 -10.44 5.45 -3.20
CA GLU A 56 -9.46 6.50 -3.47
C GLU A 56 -8.09 6.15 -2.89
N SER A 57 -7.07 6.16 -3.75
CA SER A 57 -5.68 5.98 -3.32
C SER A 57 -5.14 7.27 -2.69
N THR A 58 -4.96 7.27 -1.38
CA THR A 58 -4.48 8.43 -0.59
C THR A 58 -3.20 8.13 0.20
N GLY A 59 -2.67 6.91 0.04
CA GLY A 59 -1.56 6.34 0.81
C GLY A 59 -1.96 5.98 2.24
N THR A 60 -1.34 4.96 2.84
CA THR A 60 -1.74 4.39 4.15
C THR A 60 -1.88 5.44 5.26
N GLY A 61 -0.95 6.39 5.37
CA GLY A 61 -1.04 7.45 6.40
C GLY A 61 -2.06 8.54 6.08
N GLY A 62 -2.31 8.83 4.80
CA GLY A 62 -3.34 9.77 4.37
C GLY A 62 -4.73 9.19 4.58
N GLY A 63 -4.92 7.93 4.18
CA GLY A 63 -6.14 7.16 4.42
C GLY A 63 -6.48 7.03 5.90
N ALA A 64 -5.50 6.67 6.74
CA ALA A 64 -5.71 6.62 8.19
C ALA A 64 -6.15 7.97 8.77
N LYS A 65 -5.61 9.10 8.28
CA LYS A 65 -6.05 10.44 8.71
C LYS A 65 -7.50 10.72 8.33
N LEU A 66 -7.91 10.40 7.10
CA LEU A 66 -9.27 10.61 6.61
C LEU A 66 -10.27 9.68 7.32
N PHE A 67 -9.90 8.42 7.50
CA PHE A 67 -10.67 7.43 8.24
C PHE A 67 -10.83 7.85 9.70
N CYS A 68 -9.75 8.18 10.40
CA CYS A 68 -9.81 8.61 11.80
C CYS A 68 -10.38 10.04 12.00
N ALA A 69 -10.85 10.73 10.96
CA ALA A 69 -11.39 12.09 11.11
C ALA A 69 -12.74 12.15 11.82
N GLY A 70 -13.47 11.03 11.91
CA GLY A 70 -14.75 10.95 12.61
C GLY A 70 -15.62 9.77 12.16
N VAL A 71 -16.80 9.67 12.76
CA VAL A 71 -17.89 8.76 12.37
C VAL A 71 -18.99 9.51 11.61
N GLY A 72 -19.89 8.78 10.95
CA GLY A 72 -20.91 9.37 10.08
C GLY A 72 -20.55 9.35 8.59
N GLU A 73 -21.51 9.73 7.75
CA GLU A 73 -21.51 9.48 6.30
C GLU A 73 -20.46 10.27 5.51
N ASN A 74 -20.03 11.41 6.05
CA ASN A 74 -19.02 12.27 5.45
C ASN A 74 -17.59 11.68 5.57
N HIS A 75 -17.42 10.61 6.35
CA HIS A 75 -16.13 9.97 6.55
C HIS A 75 -16.06 8.62 5.82
N PRO A 76 -14.87 8.19 5.38
CA PRO A 76 -14.68 6.86 4.78
C PRO A 76 -15.03 5.73 5.76
N ASP A 77 -15.53 4.63 5.24
CA ASP A 77 -15.91 3.42 6.01
C ASP A 77 -14.72 2.52 6.24
N ILE A 78 -13.83 2.47 5.26
CA ILE A 78 -12.68 1.58 5.22
C ILE A 78 -11.42 2.39 4.91
N THR A 79 -10.31 2.06 5.59
CA THR A 79 -8.98 2.46 5.15
C THR A 79 -8.11 1.26 4.82
N ASN A 80 -7.68 1.19 3.57
CA ASN A 80 -6.68 0.27 3.06
C ASN A 80 -5.29 0.63 3.59
N ALA A 81 -4.48 -0.37 3.94
CA ALA A 81 -3.20 -0.15 4.57
C ALA A 81 -2.15 -1.21 4.18
N SER A 82 -0.93 -0.74 3.96
CA SER A 82 0.24 -1.60 3.66
C SER A 82 1.23 -1.69 4.83
N ARG A 83 0.71 -1.51 6.03
CA ARG A 83 1.36 -1.68 7.34
C ARG A 83 0.29 -1.51 8.41
N ALA A 84 0.53 -2.08 9.59
CA ALA A 84 -0.36 -1.91 10.72
C ALA A 84 -0.62 -0.42 11.04
N MET A 85 -1.82 -0.12 11.53
CA MET A 85 -2.18 1.20 12.04
C MET A 85 -1.26 1.56 13.21
N LYS A 86 -0.73 2.79 13.20
CA LYS A 86 0.19 3.26 14.24
C LYS A 86 -0.57 3.71 15.48
N ASP A 87 0.07 3.69 16.64
CA ASP A 87 -0.53 4.15 17.90
C ASP A 87 -1.06 5.58 17.81
N LYS A 88 -0.33 6.49 17.15
CA LYS A 88 -0.79 7.86 16.92
C LYS A 88 -2.03 7.97 16.02
N GLU A 89 -2.23 6.99 15.13
CA GLU A 89 -3.41 6.92 14.26
C GLU A 89 -4.58 6.33 15.04
N LYS A 90 -4.36 5.28 15.83
CA LYS A 90 -5.35 4.75 16.79
C LYS A 90 -5.82 5.84 17.77
N ALA A 91 -4.87 6.60 18.33
CA ALA A 91 -5.16 7.72 19.23
C ALA A 91 -5.97 8.83 18.55
N LEU A 92 -5.68 9.13 17.28
CA LEU A 92 -6.48 10.08 16.49
C LEU A 92 -7.91 9.55 16.28
N CYS A 93 -8.06 8.27 15.94
CA CYS A 93 -9.34 7.60 15.79
C CYS A 93 -10.16 7.70 17.09
N LYS A 94 -9.59 7.29 18.22
CA LYS A 94 -10.23 7.38 19.56
C LYS A 94 -10.62 8.80 19.91
N LYS A 95 -9.72 9.78 19.69
CA LYS A 95 -9.99 11.20 19.92
C LYS A 95 -11.22 11.70 19.14
N ASN A 96 -11.44 11.18 17.94
CA ASN A 96 -12.53 11.59 17.07
C ASN A 96 -13.73 10.62 17.09
N GLY A 97 -13.83 9.76 18.12
CA GLY A 97 -14.98 8.88 18.33
C GLY A 97 -15.00 7.61 17.47
N VAL A 98 -13.93 7.32 16.72
CA VAL A 98 -13.76 6.06 15.99
C VAL A 98 -13.17 5.01 16.95
N ASN A 99 -14.02 4.46 17.81
CA ASN A 99 -13.61 3.60 18.93
C ASN A 99 -13.53 2.11 18.58
N GLU A 100 -14.45 1.63 17.74
CA GLU A 100 -14.49 0.23 17.33
C GLU A 100 -14.02 0.07 15.88
N ILE A 101 -12.77 -0.36 15.73
CA ILE A 101 -12.13 -0.61 14.43
C ILE A 101 -11.92 -2.10 14.27
N VAL A 102 -12.38 -2.67 13.15
CA VAL A 102 -12.10 -4.05 12.77
C VAL A 102 -10.86 -4.06 11.87
N GLU A 103 -9.81 -4.79 12.25
CA GLU A 103 -8.62 -5.00 11.42
C GLU A 103 -8.72 -6.31 10.66
N ILE A 104 -8.58 -6.24 9.34
CA ILE A 104 -8.56 -7.41 8.46
C ILE A 104 -7.21 -7.46 7.74
N VAL A 105 -6.42 -8.50 8.02
CA VAL A 105 -5.23 -8.82 7.21
C VAL A 105 -5.70 -9.54 5.94
N ILE A 106 -5.42 -9.00 4.76
CA ILE A 106 -5.93 -9.59 3.51
C ILE A 106 -4.96 -10.56 2.85
N GLY A 107 -3.68 -10.46 3.16
CA GLY A 107 -2.62 -11.20 2.49
C GLY A 107 -1.29 -10.48 2.67
N ASN A 108 -0.32 -10.91 1.88
CA ASN A 108 1.02 -10.40 1.90
C ASN A 108 1.37 -9.79 0.55
N ASP A 109 2.23 -8.79 0.62
CA ASP A 109 2.89 -8.18 -0.53
C ASP A 109 4.37 -8.56 -0.46
N GLY A 110 4.94 -8.95 -1.60
CA GLY A 110 6.36 -9.28 -1.73
C GLY A 110 6.89 -8.67 -3.01
N ILE A 111 7.98 -7.91 -2.93
CA ILE A 111 8.59 -7.27 -4.11
C ILE A 111 9.90 -7.98 -4.43
N THR A 112 10.01 -8.45 -5.66
CA THR A 112 11.19 -9.15 -6.16
C THR A 112 12.04 -8.18 -6.96
N LEU A 113 13.35 -8.12 -6.66
CA LEU A 113 14.35 -7.60 -7.59
C LEU A 113 14.80 -8.76 -8.47
N ALA A 114 14.47 -8.72 -9.75
CA ALA A 114 14.76 -9.77 -10.71
C ALA A 114 15.81 -9.33 -11.72
N TYR A 115 16.47 -10.32 -12.32
CA TYR A 115 17.50 -10.17 -13.35
C TYR A 115 17.64 -11.49 -14.13
N SER A 116 18.48 -11.47 -15.17
CA SER A 116 18.68 -12.60 -16.08
C SER A 116 19.13 -13.88 -15.37
N LEU A 117 18.62 -15.03 -15.79
CA LEU A 117 19.05 -16.36 -15.31
C LEU A 117 20.52 -16.67 -15.60
N ASP A 118 21.11 -16.04 -16.60
CA ASP A 118 22.49 -16.30 -17.02
C ASP A 118 23.52 -15.55 -16.17
N ALA A 119 23.08 -14.64 -15.31
CA ALA A 119 23.96 -13.85 -14.46
C ALA A 119 24.34 -14.61 -13.17
N GLU A 120 25.49 -14.27 -12.59
CA GLU A 120 25.90 -14.84 -11.30
C GLU A 120 24.95 -14.41 -10.18
N PRO A 121 24.66 -15.30 -9.21
CA PRO A 121 23.85 -14.97 -8.05
C PRO A 121 24.38 -13.76 -7.29
N VAL A 122 23.51 -12.77 -7.04
CA VAL A 122 23.87 -11.56 -6.29
C VAL A 122 22.99 -11.38 -5.05
N ASN A 123 23.63 -10.88 -4.00
CA ASN A 123 22.97 -10.44 -2.77
C ASN A 123 23.21 -8.94 -2.56
N PHE A 124 22.14 -8.20 -2.31
CA PHE A 124 22.21 -6.78 -2.00
C PHE A 124 21.79 -6.49 -0.57
N THR A 125 22.45 -5.52 0.06
CA THR A 125 21.87 -4.81 1.20
C THR A 125 20.93 -3.72 0.70
N LYS A 126 19.98 -3.30 1.54
CA LYS A 126 19.10 -2.16 1.24
C LYS A 126 19.88 -0.87 1.10
N GLU A 127 21.01 -0.73 1.81
CA GLU A 127 21.89 0.43 1.67
C GLU A 127 22.54 0.47 0.29
N GLN A 128 23.05 -0.67 -0.22
CA GLN A 128 23.60 -0.76 -1.57
C GLN A 128 22.52 -0.40 -2.62
N LEU A 129 21.30 -0.92 -2.49
CA LEU A 129 20.18 -0.57 -3.38
C LEU A 129 19.81 0.91 -3.28
N TRP A 130 19.87 1.52 -2.08
CA TRP A 130 19.66 2.95 -1.92
C TRP A 130 20.76 3.75 -2.61
N LYS A 131 22.03 3.39 -2.43
CA LYS A 131 23.18 4.03 -3.10
C LYS A 131 23.07 3.92 -4.61
N ALA A 132 22.57 2.82 -5.14
CA ALA A 132 22.38 2.65 -6.59
C ALA A 132 21.27 3.55 -7.16
N LEU A 133 20.15 3.70 -6.44
CA LEU A 133 18.90 4.25 -7.00
C LEU A 133 18.55 5.67 -6.55
N ALA A 134 19.03 6.12 -5.40
CA ALA A 134 18.66 7.42 -4.84
C ALA A 134 19.16 8.58 -5.72
N LYS A 135 18.42 9.70 -5.71
CA LYS A 135 18.81 10.91 -6.47
C LYS A 135 20.19 11.43 -6.08
N HIS A 136 20.53 11.34 -4.81
CA HIS A 136 21.76 11.92 -4.27
C HIS A 136 22.61 10.89 -3.55
N SER A 137 23.93 11.09 -3.59
CA SER A 137 24.92 10.46 -2.72
C SER A 137 25.36 11.45 -1.63
N VAL A 138 26.04 10.95 -0.60
CA VAL A 138 26.69 11.80 0.41
C VAL A 138 28.18 11.83 0.12
N VAL A 139 28.72 13.03 -0.14
CA VAL A 139 30.14 13.27 -0.37
C VAL A 139 30.53 14.48 0.48
N ASP A 140 31.58 14.34 1.29
CA ASP A 140 32.09 15.39 2.19
C ASP A 140 31.00 16.06 3.04
N GLY A 141 30.08 15.26 3.58
CA GLY A 141 28.98 15.73 4.42
C GLY A 141 27.88 16.51 3.67
N LYS A 142 27.83 16.41 2.34
CA LYS A 142 26.85 17.11 1.49
C LYS A 142 26.09 16.12 0.60
N LEU A 143 24.83 16.45 0.33
CA LEU A 143 24.07 15.79 -0.73
C LEU A 143 24.53 16.34 -2.08
N VAL A 144 25.03 15.46 -2.93
CA VAL A 144 25.39 15.72 -4.33
C VAL A 144 24.61 14.76 -5.22
N ASP A 145 24.48 15.05 -6.52
CA ASP A 145 23.91 14.09 -7.47
C ASP A 145 24.63 12.75 -7.39
N ASN A 146 23.89 11.66 -7.63
CA ASN A 146 24.41 10.32 -7.43
C ASN A 146 25.68 10.06 -8.26
N ILE A 147 26.75 9.63 -7.60
CA ILE A 147 28.07 9.46 -8.23
C ILE A 147 28.35 8.03 -8.72
N TYR A 148 27.57 7.05 -8.27
CA TYR A 148 27.83 5.64 -8.59
C TYR A 148 27.32 5.31 -9.98
N THR A 149 28.18 4.79 -10.84
CA THR A 149 27.87 4.41 -12.23
C THR A 149 27.85 2.90 -12.46
N SER A 150 28.58 2.14 -11.65
CA SER A 150 28.62 0.68 -11.66
C SER A 150 28.42 0.11 -10.26
N TRP A 151 27.98 -1.14 -10.16
CA TRP A 151 27.66 -1.73 -8.86
C TRP A 151 28.90 -1.94 -7.98
N ASP A 152 30.04 -2.29 -8.58
CA ASP A 152 31.31 -2.49 -7.89
C ASP A 152 31.91 -1.20 -7.29
N GLN A 153 31.50 -0.02 -7.78
CA GLN A 153 31.82 1.27 -7.13
C GLN A 153 31.11 1.46 -5.79
N ILE A 154 29.94 0.82 -5.61
CA ILE A 154 29.20 0.86 -4.34
C ILE A 154 29.85 -0.09 -3.35
N ASP A 155 30.21 -1.30 -3.80
CA ASP A 155 30.83 -2.34 -3.00
C ASP A 155 31.53 -3.36 -3.92
N PRO A 156 32.83 -3.67 -3.72
CA PRO A 156 33.59 -4.58 -4.58
C PRO A 156 33.04 -6.01 -4.71
N SER A 157 32.17 -6.43 -3.78
CA SER A 157 31.49 -7.74 -3.84
C SER A 157 30.34 -7.79 -4.86
N LEU A 158 29.91 -6.65 -5.38
CA LEU A 158 28.82 -6.56 -6.35
C LEU A 158 29.32 -6.74 -7.80
N PRO A 159 28.41 -7.03 -8.75
CA PRO A 159 28.78 -7.29 -10.13
C PRO A 159 29.54 -6.12 -10.78
N LYS A 160 30.54 -6.41 -11.61
CA LYS A 160 31.32 -5.41 -12.36
C LYS A 160 30.59 -4.94 -13.62
N GLN A 161 29.37 -4.43 -13.44
CA GLN A 161 28.50 -3.97 -14.52
C GLN A 161 27.87 -2.61 -14.18
N LYS A 162 27.41 -1.92 -15.21
CA LYS A 162 26.72 -0.63 -15.06
C LYS A 162 25.46 -0.79 -14.21
N ILE A 163 25.14 0.20 -13.39
CA ILE A 163 23.85 0.24 -12.70
C ILE A 163 22.76 0.56 -13.73
N SER A 164 21.86 -0.40 -13.95
CA SER A 164 20.70 -0.26 -14.82
C SER A 164 19.52 -1.00 -14.18
N VAL A 165 18.56 -0.27 -13.65
CA VAL A 165 17.42 -0.83 -12.93
C VAL A 165 16.11 -0.27 -13.47
N MET A 166 15.27 -1.14 -14.01
CA MET A 166 13.89 -0.80 -14.38
C MET A 166 13.03 -0.67 -13.13
N ILE A 167 12.32 0.44 -13.04
CA ILE A 167 11.51 0.77 -11.87
C ILE A 167 10.06 1.08 -12.31
N PRO A 168 9.05 0.58 -11.60
CA PRO A 168 7.66 0.94 -11.87
C PRO A 168 7.41 2.44 -11.64
N PRO A 169 6.35 3.00 -12.23
CA PRO A 169 6.09 4.44 -12.21
C PRO A 169 5.76 4.94 -10.81
N GLY A 170 5.84 6.26 -10.61
CA GLY A 170 5.56 6.90 -9.32
C GLY A 170 4.15 6.64 -8.75
N THR A 171 3.21 6.22 -9.59
CA THR A 171 1.82 5.84 -9.27
C THR A 171 1.65 4.38 -8.85
N SER A 172 2.65 3.52 -9.09
CA SER A 172 2.58 2.08 -8.83
C SER A 172 2.63 1.73 -7.34
N GLY A 173 1.75 0.80 -6.94
CA GLY A 173 1.75 0.21 -5.60
C GLY A 173 3.05 -0.56 -5.28
N THR A 174 3.66 -1.19 -6.28
CA THR A 174 4.97 -1.86 -6.22
C THR A 174 6.08 -0.86 -5.91
N ARG A 175 6.08 0.30 -6.60
CA ARG A 175 7.01 1.40 -6.35
C ARG A 175 6.89 1.94 -4.93
N ASP A 176 5.66 2.11 -4.45
CA ASP A 176 5.40 2.54 -3.07
C ASP A 176 5.86 1.52 -2.03
N ALA A 177 5.73 0.22 -2.31
CA ALA A 177 6.28 -0.86 -1.49
C ALA A 177 7.80 -0.77 -1.39
N TRP A 178 8.49 -0.71 -2.54
CA TRP A 178 9.94 -0.59 -2.63
C TRP A 178 10.47 0.64 -1.91
N ASN A 179 9.83 1.79 -2.11
CA ASN A 179 10.15 3.04 -1.41
C ASN A 179 10.13 2.88 0.12
N SER A 180 9.16 2.13 0.65
CA SER A 180 8.98 1.94 2.08
C SER A 180 9.90 0.86 2.68
N LEU A 181 10.11 -0.24 1.96
CA LEU A 181 10.79 -1.43 2.46
C LEU A 181 12.30 -1.43 2.16
N VAL A 182 12.70 -0.82 1.04
CA VAL A 182 14.09 -0.73 0.58
C VAL A 182 14.60 0.69 0.76
N MET A 183 14.15 1.66 -0.05
CA MET A 183 14.77 2.99 -0.09
C MET A 183 14.75 3.70 1.27
N LYS A 184 13.63 3.66 1.98
CA LYS A 184 13.53 4.30 3.31
C LYS A 184 14.40 3.60 4.36
N LYS A 185 14.47 2.27 4.33
CA LYS A 185 15.20 1.48 5.33
C LYS A 185 16.71 1.51 5.06
N GLY A 186 17.12 1.41 3.79
CA GLY A 186 18.51 1.44 3.35
C GLY A 186 19.17 2.81 3.33
N MET A 187 18.42 3.91 3.44
CA MET A 187 19.01 5.25 3.47
C MET A 187 19.97 5.43 4.66
N PRO A 188 21.23 5.81 4.43
CA PRO A 188 22.21 6.05 5.49
C PRO A 188 21.74 7.11 6.50
N LYS A 189 22.18 6.99 7.76
CA LYS A 189 21.83 7.95 8.84
C LYS A 189 22.23 9.38 8.49
N GLU A 190 23.40 9.56 7.91
CA GLU A 190 23.90 10.85 7.47
C GLU A 190 23.02 11.47 6.38
N ALA A 191 22.70 10.70 5.34
CA ALA A 191 21.77 11.13 4.30
C ALA A 191 20.41 11.55 4.88
N LYS A 192 19.85 10.76 5.82
CA LYS A 192 18.60 11.10 6.54
C LYS A 192 18.69 12.46 7.23
N ALA A 193 19.80 12.74 7.92
CA ALA A 193 20.02 14.01 8.60
C ALA A 193 20.11 15.20 7.63
N LEU A 194 20.83 15.01 6.51
CA LEU A 194 20.97 16.05 5.48
C LEU A 194 19.66 16.37 4.77
N TYR A 195 18.87 15.36 4.42
CA TYR A 195 17.53 15.58 3.86
C TYR A 195 16.61 16.29 4.85
N LYS A 196 16.64 15.89 6.14
CA LYS A 196 15.86 16.55 7.19
C LYS A 196 16.25 18.04 7.30
N LYS A 197 17.55 18.35 7.39
CA LYS A 197 18.05 19.72 7.45
C LYS A 197 17.61 20.54 6.24
N GLY A 198 17.70 20.00 5.03
CA GLY A 198 17.25 20.71 3.83
C GLY A 198 15.73 20.90 3.77
N PHE A 199 14.94 19.96 4.29
CA PHE A 199 13.49 20.14 4.43
C PHE A 199 13.14 21.24 5.44
N GLU A 200 13.81 21.27 6.59
CA GLU A 200 13.65 22.31 7.62
C GLU A 200 14.09 23.69 7.12
N ALA A 201 15.08 23.74 6.22
CA ALA A 201 15.47 24.95 5.50
C ALA A 201 14.51 25.35 4.35
N GLY A 202 13.36 24.67 4.21
CA GLY A 202 12.30 25.04 3.28
C GLY A 202 12.26 24.26 1.96
N ASN A 203 13.23 23.37 1.70
CA ASN A 203 13.20 22.55 0.48
C ASN A 203 12.16 21.41 0.60
N LYS A 204 10.92 21.71 0.18
CA LYS A 204 9.79 20.77 0.23
C LYS A 204 10.05 19.45 -0.51
N LYS A 205 10.94 19.42 -1.51
CA LYS A 205 11.29 18.18 -2.22
C LYS A 205 11.91 17.14 -1.29
N TYR A 206 12.62 17.58 -0.24
CA TYR A 206 13.29 16.71 0.72
C TYR A 206 12.35 16.11 1.78
N LYS A 207 11.04 16.37 1.69
CA LYS A 207 10.03 15.82 2.60
C LYS A 207 9.91 14.29 2.51
N LYS A 208 10.12 13.72 1.32
CA LYS A 208 9.99 12.27 1.06
C LYS A 208 11.21 11.75 0.30
N PRO A 209 12.40 11.76 0.93
CA PRO A 209 13.66 11.46 0.23
C PRO A 209 13.72 10.03 -0.32
N GLN A 210 12.98 9.10 0.26
CA GLN A 210 12.83 7.74 -0.25
C GLN A 210 12.11 7.64 -1.61
N LYS A 211 11.49 8.73 -2.08
CA LYS A 211 10.84 8.83 -3.41
C LYS A 211 11.69 9.58 -4.43
N LEU A 212 12.88 10.06 -4.03
CA LEU A 212 13.77 10.80 -4.93
C LEU A 212 14.75 9.82 -5.56
N TYR A 213 14.56 9.56 -6.85
CA TYR A 213 15.44 8.71 -7.65
C TYR A 213 16.33 9.55 -8.54
N ARG A 214 17.46 8.97 -8.92
CA ARG A 214 18.33 9.53 -9.95
C ARG A 214 17.63 9.51 -11.31
N GLU A 215 18.00 10.46 -12.16
CA GLU A 215 17.37 10.73 -13.47
C GLU A 215 18.41 10.62 -14.62
N ASP A 216 19.57 10.04 -14.34
CA ASP A 216 20.73 9.91 -15.23
C ASP A 216 20.75 8.57 -16.01
N GLY A 217 19.63 7.87 -16.05
CA GLY A 217 19.45 6.62 -16.81
C GLY A 217 19.87 5.34 -16.08
N ALA A 218 20.38 5.41 -14.85
CA ALA A 218 20.63 4.21 -14.05
C ALA A 218 19.35 3.65 -13.38
N ALA A 219 18.39 4.53 -13.07
CA ALA A 219 17.04 4.16 -12.64
C ALA A 219 16.06 4.52 -13.77
N ILE A 220 15.50 3.50 -14.43
CA ILE A 220 14.72 3.63 -15.66
C ILE A 220 13.24 3.45 -15.32
N GLU A 221 12.49 4.54 -15.28
CA GLU A 221 11.04 4.48 -15.05
C GLU A 221 10.31 3.88 -16.24
N VAL A 222 9.41 2.93 -15.96
CA VAL A 222 8.54 2.30 -16.95
C VAL A 222 7.06 2.56 -16.67
N GLY A 223 6.18 2.19 -17.60
CA GLY A 223 4.74 2.25 -17.41
C GLY A 223 4.21 1.21 -16.41
N GLU A 224 2.91 1.24 -16.14
CA GLU A 224 2.22 0.38 -15.16
C GLU A 224 2.24 -1.13 -15.49
N ASN A 225 2.69 -1.53 -16.68
CA ASN A 225 2.73 -2.93 -17.08
C ASN A 225 4.04 -3.60 -16.66
N ASP A 226 4.03 -4.24 -15.48
CA ASP A 226 5.17 -5.00 -14.94
C ASP A 226 5.67 -6.10 -15.91
N SER A 227 4.82 -6.63 -16.79
CA SER A 227 5.23 -7.63 -17.79
C SER A 227 6.27 -7.09 -18.79
N LEU A 228 6.31 -5.77 -19.01
CA LEU A 228 7.33 -5.13 -19.84
C LEU A 228 8.71 -5.19 -19.17
N ILE A 229 8.76 -5.12 -17.84
CA ILE A 229 10.01 -5.30 -17.10
C ILE A 229 10.52 -6.71 -17.36
N ILE A 230 9.67 -7.73 -17.19
CA ILE A 230 10.04 -9.14 -17.43
C ILE A 230 10.61 -9.32 -18.85
N GLN A 231 9.90 -8.84 -19.87
CA GLN A 231 10.34 -8.96 -21.26
C GLN A 231 11.73 -8.35 -21.49
N LYS A 232 12.00 -7.18 -20.91
CA LYS A 232 13.30 -6.51 -21.04
C LYS A 232 14.41 -7.24 -20.30
N LEU A 233 14.15 -7.72 -19.09
CA LEU A 233 15.13 -8.50 -18.33
C LEU A 233 15.50 -9.84 -19.00
N THR A 234 14.61 -10.41 -19.80
CA THR A 234 14.94 -11.61 -20.59
C THR A 234 15.82 -11.31 -21.81
N GLN A 235 15.91 -10.05 -22.24
CA GLN A 235 16.70 -9.61 -23.39
C GLN A 235 18.04 -9.00 -23.00
N ASP A 236 18.10 -8.34 -21.83
CA ASP A 236 19.28 -7.65 -21.32
C ASP A 236 19.81 -8.36 -20.07
N LYS A 237 20.98 -8.97 -20.19
CA LYS A 237 21.57 -9.82 -19.13
C LYS A 237 22.16 -9.03 -17.97
N GLU A 238 22.45 -7.74 -18.16
CA GLU A 238 23.10 -6.89 -17.16
C GLU A 238 22.09 -6.01 -16.39
N MET A 239 20.83 -6.03 -16.82
CA MET A 239 19.77 -5.20 -16.25
C MET A 239 19.08 -5.87 -15.06
N PHE A 240 18.69 -5.05 -14.09
CA PHE A 240 17.78 -5.44 -13.02
C PHE A 240 16.43 -4.77 -13.18
N GLY A 241 15.40 -5.30 -12.54
CA GLY A 241 14.12 -4.63 -12.41
C GLY A 241 13.34 -5.19 -11.23
N PHE A 242 12.42 -4.40 -10.67
CA PHE A 242 11.60 -4.90 -9.55
C PHE A 242 10.11 -4.81 -9.81
N PHE A 243 9.39 -5.86 -9.39
CA PHE A 243 7.95 -6.05 -9.56
C PHE A 243 7.40 -6.97 -8.47
N GLY A 244 6.07 -7.16 -8.44
CA GLY A 244 5.42 -8.03 -7.45
C GLY A 244 5.83 -9.50 -7.59
N PHE A 245 5.90 -10.23 -6.47
CA PHE A 245 6.38 -11.61 -6.41
C PHE A 245 5.63 -12.58 -7.33
N SER A 246 4.33 -12.38 -7.58
CA SER A 246 3.57 -13.25 -8.49
C SER A 246 4.09 -13.21 -9.93
N TYR A 247 4.52 -12.05 -10.41
CA TYR A 247 5.14 -11.91 -11.73
C TYR A 247 6.45 -12.67 -11.79
N PHE A 248 7.24 -12.67 -10.71
CA PHE A 248 8.43 -13.49 -10.62
C PHE A 248 8.08 -14.98 -10.63
N LEU A 249 7.08 -15.40 -9.84
CA LEU A 249 6.64 -16.80 -9.80
C LEU A 249 6.21 -17.30 -11.19
N ALA A 250 5.54 -16.45 -11.98
CA ALA A 250 5.12 -16.74 -13.35
C ALA A 250 6.26 -16.72 -14.38
N ALA A 251 7.40 -16.09 -14.06
CA ALA A 251 8.56 -15.94 -14.94
C ALA A 251 9.84 -16.60 -14.39
N LYS A 252 9.72 -17.48 -13.39
CA LYS A 252 10.85 -18.13 -12.70
C LYS A 252 11.68 -19.04 -13.61
N ASP A 253 11.12 -19.45 -14.74
CA ASP A 253 11.78 -20.20 -15.81
C ASP A 253 12.63 -19.30 -16.73
N LYS A 254 12.52 -17.98 -16.58
CA LYS A 254 13.17 -16.97 -17.44
C LYS A 254 14.04 -15.98 -16.67
N LEU A 255 13.75 -15.76 -15.39
CA LEU A 255 14.44 -14.81 -14.53
C LEU A 255 14.79 -15.46 -13.19
N GLN A 256 15.84 -14.94 -12.55
CA GLN A 256 16.14 -15.20 -11.15
C GLN A 256 15.89 -13.96 -10.29
N ALA A 257 15.77 -14.18 -8.98
CA ALA A 257 15.59 -13.14 -7.99
C ALA A 257 16.90 -12.88 -7.23
N ALA A 258 17.20 -11.61 -6.97
CA ALA A 258 18.34 -11.23 -6.14
C ALA A 258 18.01 -11.49 -4.67
N SER A 259 19.00 -11.94 -3.90
CA SER A 259 18.88 -11.95 -2.45
C SER A 259 18.93 -10.52 -1.93
N ILE A 260 18.11 -10.22 -0.92
CA ILE A 260 18.11 -8.91 -0.26
C ILE A 260 18.25 -9.13 1.24
N GLU A 261 19.31 -8.57 1.83
CA GLU A 261 19.71 -8.83 3.23
C GLU A 261 19.91 -10.34 3.51
N GLY A 262 20.43 -11.09 2.52
CA GLY A 262 20.66 -12.53 2.62
C GLY A 262 19.43 -13.41 2.40
N GLY A 263 18.21 -12.84 2.34
CA GLY A 263 16.98 -13.58 2.11
C GLY A 263 16.55 -13.57 0.64
N GLN A 264 15.95 -14.69 0.18
CA GLN A 264 15.35 -14.81 -1.15
C GLN A 264 13.82 -14.80 -1.10
N PRO A 265 13.14 -14.31 -2.15
CA PRO A 265 11.68 -14.34 -2.21
C PRO A 265 11.16 -15.75 -2.52
N SER A 266 10.29 -16.25 -1.65
CA SER A 266 9.51 -17.46 -1.84
C SER A 266 8.13 -17.27 -1.20
N LEU A 267 7.20 -18.20 -1.47
CA LEU A 267 5.89 -18.17 -0.81
C LEU A 267 6.05 -18.19 0.73
N GLU A 268 6.93 -19.07 1.22
CA GLU A 268 7.22 -19.24 2.64
C GLU A 268 7.89 -18.00 3.23
N SER A 269 8.96 -17.50 2.59
CA SER A 269 9.72 -16.37 3.13
C SER A 269 8.97 -15.04 3.12
N ILE A 270 7.94 -14.93 2.26
CA ILE A 270 7.02 -13.79 2.27
C ILE A 270 5.93 -13.96 3.35
N GLN A 271 5.46 -15.18 3.58
CA GLN A 271 4.43 -15.47 4.60
C GLN A 271 4.97 -15.34 6.02
N ASP A 272 6.20 -15.78 6.28
CA ASP A 272 6.87 -15.68 7.58
C ASP A 272 7.67 -14.37 7.78
N TYR A 273 7.77 -13.56 6.71
CA TYR A 273 8.51 -12.29 6.64
C TYR A 273 10.03 -12.41 6.85
N SER A 274 10.61 -13.60 6.67
CA SER A 274 12.07 -13.78 6.60
C SER A 274 12.69 -13.11 5.36
N TYR A 275 11.91 -12.92 4.28
CA TYR A 275 12.31 -12.09 3.15
C TYR A 275 12.09 -10.60 3.43
N ALA A 276 13.17 -9.83 3.33
CA ALA A 276 13.23 -8.44 3.81
C ALA A 276 12.36 -7.44 3.04
N VAL A 277 11.80 -7.84 1.89
CA VAL A 277 10.92 -7.02 1.04
C VAL A 277 9.51 -7.62 0.96
N ALA A 278 9.09 -8.26 2.05
CA ALA A 278 7.72 -8.67 2.31
C ALA A 278 7.02 -7.75 3.34
N ARG A 279 5.70 -7.71 3.32
CA ARG A 279 4.88 -7.05 4.35
C ARG A 279 3.43 -7.55 4.35
N PRO A 280 2.74 -7.48 5.50
CA PRO A 280 1.31 -7.69 5.54
C PRO A 280 0.55 -6.52 4.91
N LEU A 281 -0.58 -6.86 4.31
CA LEU A 281 -1.58 -5.92 3.80
C LEU A 281 -2.86 -6.02 4.64
N PHE A 282 -3.49 -4.87 4.87
CA PHE A 282 -4.66 -4.74 5.72
C PHE A 282 -5.72 -3.88 5.06
N PHE A 283 -6.95 -4.02 5.54
CA PHE A 283 -7.86 -2.90 5.61
C PHE A 283 -8.48 -2.82 7.00
N TYR A 284 -8.93 -1.62 7.36
CA TYR A 284 -9.57 -1.31 8.62
C TYR A 284 -10.99 -0.84 8.38
N VAL A 285 -11.95 -1.34 9.14
CA VAL A 285 -13.37 -1.01 9.00
C VAL A 285 -13.86 -0.29 10.25
N LYS A 286 -14.63 0.78 10.09
CA LYS A 286 -15.38 1.36 11.20
C LYS A 286 -16.58 0.49 11.51
N LYS A 287 -16.58 -0.15 12.68
CA LYS A 287 -17.73 -0.95 13.11
C LYS A 287 -18.99 -0.10 13.26
N ALA A 288 -18.85 1.16 13.68
CA ALA A 288 -19.93 2.13 13.78
C ALA A 288 -20.65 2.44 12.45
N HIS A 289 -20.06 2.11 11.30
CA HIS A 289 -20.71 2.27 9.99
C HIS A 289 -21.46 1.00 9.54
N VAL A 290 -21.25 -0.14 10.19
CA VAL A 290 -21.95 -1.38 9.86
C VAL A 290 -23.41 -1.29 10.32
N GLY A 291 -24.34 -1.65 9.42
CA GLY A 291 -25.78 -1.51 9.66
C GLY A 291 -26.33 -0.10 9.37
N VAL A 292 -25.44 0.88 9.18
CA VAL A 292 -25.78 2.24 8.73
C VAL A 292 -25.53 2.39 7.23
N ILE A 293 -24.36 1.95 6.76
CA ILE A 293 -23.99 1.98 5.35
C ILE A 293 -24.38 0.64 4.71
N PRO A 294 -25.30 0.64 3.72
CA PRO A 294 -25.75 -0.58 3.07
C PRO A 294 -24.59 -1.39 2.47
N GLY A 295 -24.60 -2.71 2.70
CA GLY A 295 -23.63 -3.64 2.10
C GLY A 295 -22.25 -3.68 2.76
N LEU A 296 -21.96 -2.88 3.80
CA LEU A 296 -20.61 -2.80 4.38
C LEU A 296 -20.14 -4.15 4.97
N HIS A 297 -21.01 -4.86 5.69
CA HIS A 297 -20.64 -6.17 6.26
C HIS A 297 -20.49 -7.22 5.17
N GLU A 298 -21.35 -7.17 4.16
CA GLU A 298 -21.34 -8.07 3.01
C GLU A 298 -20.06 -7.87 2.19
N PHE A 299 -19.60 -6.63 2.01
CA PHE A 299 -18.34 -6.32 1.36
C PHE A 299 -17.13 -6.88 2.13
N VAL A 300 -17.12 -6.72 3.46
CA VAL A 300 -16.06 -7.28 4.33
C VAL A 300 -16.03 -8.81 4.25
N LYS A 301 -17.20 -9.46 4.22
CA LYS A 301 -17.32 -10.90 4.02
C LYS A 301 -16.85 -11.32 2.63
N GLU A 302 -17.22 -10.59 1.58
CA GLU A 302 -16.81 -10.87 0.20
C GLU A 302 -15.29 -10.85 0.03
N PHE A 303 -14.65 -9.81 0.57
CA PHE A 303 -13.19 -9.65 0.53
C PHE A 303 -12.48 -10.84 1.17
N THR A 304 -13.04 -11.42 2.23
CA THR A 304 -12.39 -12.49 3.01
C THR A 304 -12.82 -13.90 2.61
N THR A 305 -13.59 -14.05 1.53
CA THR A 305 -13.95 -15.36 0.99
C THR A 305 -12.72 -16.14 0.51
N THR A 306 -12.85 -17.47 0.46
CA THR A 306 -11.80 -18.33 -0.11
C THR A 306 -11.60 -18.07 -1.61
N LYS A 307 -12.65 -17.61 -2.30
CA LYS A 307 -12.56 -17.21 -3.71
C LYS A 307 -11.78 -15.90 -3.91
N ALA A 308 -11.74 -15.03 -2.91
CA ALA A 308 -11.02 -13.76 -2.96
C ALA A 308 -9.55 -13.90 -2.52
N ILE A 309 -9.31 -14.06 -1.21
CA ILE A 309 -7.96 -14.07 -0.60
C ILE A 309 -7.41 -15.48 -0.34
N GLY A 310 -8.14 -16.53 -0.71
CA GLY A 310 -7.66 -17.90 -0.55
C GLY A 310 -6.46 -18.19 -1.48
N LYS A 311 -5.77 -19.31 -1.23
CA LYS A 311 -4.59 -19.72 -2.00
C LYS A 311 -4.79 -19.76 -3.52
N ASN A 312 -6.00 -20.13 -3.97
CA ASN A 312 -6.40 -20.17 -5.37
C ASN A 312 -7.48 -19.11 -5.67
N GLY A 313 -7.51 -18.03 -4.89
CA GLY A 313 -8.46 -16.95 -5.05
C GLY A 313 -8.03 -15.96 -6.13
N TYR A 314 -8.98 -15.21 -6.68
CA TYR A 314 -8.72 -14.28 -7.79
C TYR A 314 -7.77 -13.14 -7.42
N LEU A 315 -7.53 -12.87 -6.12
CA LEU A 315 -6.53 -11.89 -5.71
C LEU A 315 -5.11 -12.44 -5.80
N ALA A 316 -4.93 -13.76 -5.69
CA ALA A 316 -3.62 -14.39 -5.91
C ALA A 316 -3.19 -14.26 -7.37
N ASP A 317 -4.13 -14.37 -8.31
CA ASP A 317 -3.89 -14.20 -9.75
C ASP A 317 -3.33 -12.82 -10.11
N ILE A 318 -3.65 -11.79 -9.32
CA ILE A 318 -3.16 -10.41 -9.50
C ILE A 318 -2.08 -10.02 -8.49
N GLY A 319 -1.53 -11.00 -7.77
CA GLY A 319 -0.28 -10.84 -7.02
C GLY A 319 -0.35 -10.79 -5.50
N LEU A 320 -1.53 -10.99 -4.93
CA LEU A 320 -1.66 -11.12 -3.48
C LEU A 320 -1.07 -12.45 -3.03
N VAL A 321 -0.03 -12.41 -2.19
CA VAL A 321 0.49 -13.63 -1.58
C VAL A 321 -0.47 -14.05 -0.46
N PRO A 322 -1.04 -15.28 -0.51
CA PRO A 322 -2.06 -15.69 0.43
C PRO A 322 -1.52 -15.78 1.86
N LEU A 323 -2.41 -15.65 2.84
CA LEU A 323 -2.10 -15.92 4.24
C LEU A 323 -1.86 -17.43 4.46
N ASP A 324 -1.14 -17.76 5.52
CA ASP A 324 -1.12 -19.15 6.00
C ASP A 324 -2.53 -19.58 6.45
N LYS A 325 -2.74 -20.90 6.56
CA LYS A 325 -4.06 -21.47 6.83
C LYS A 325 -4.64 -21.03 8.18
N THR A 326 -3.81 -20.82 9.19
CA THR A 326 -4.24 -20.41 10.52
C THR A 326 -4.65 -18.94 10.50
N LEU A 327 -3.79 -18.06 10.00
CA LEU A 327 -4.08 -16.63 9.91
C LEU A 327 -5.28 -16.35 8.98
N TYR A 328 -5.41 -17.08 7.87
CA TYR A 328 -6.59 -16.97 6.99
C TYR A 328 -7.91 -17.27 7.74
N ARG A 329 -7.93 -18.33 8.57
CA ARG A 329 -9.12 -18.69 9.35
C ARG A 329 -9.47 -17.57 10.34
N THR A 330 -8.48 -17.11 11.10
CA THR A 330 -8.65 -16.01 12.05
C THR A 330 -9.14 -14.74 11.36
N THR A 331 -8.52 -14.32 10.25
CA THR A 331 -8.96 -13.18 9.44
C THR A 331 -10.42 -13.30 9.03
N ARG A 332 -10.80 -14.47 8.47
CA ARG A 332 -12.15 -14.68 7.97
C ARG A 332 -13.18 -14.68 9.11
N ASP A 333 -12.85 -15.26 10.24
CA ASP A 333 -13.75 -15.31 11.39
C ASP A 333 -13.89 -13.92 12.04
N ASN A 334 -12.80 -13.14 12.12
CA ASN A 334 -12.82 -11.72 12.51
C ASN A 334 -13.69 -10.88 11.56
N ALA A 335 -13.58 -11.09 10.24
CA ALA A 335 -14.41 -10.41 9.25
C ALA A 335 -15.90 -10.74 9.38
N LYS A 336 -16.23 -12.02 9.60
CA LYS A 336 -17.61 -12.47 9.80
C LYS A 336 -18.23 -11.90 11.08
N ASN A 337 -17.47 -11.89 12.16
CA ASN A 337 -17.94 -11.50 13.49
C ASN A 337 -17.68 -10.03 13.82
N LEU A 338 -17.01 -9.28 12.93
CA LEU A 338 -16.62 -7.88 13.13
C LEU A 338 -15.90 -7.68 14.46
N VAL A 339 -14.91 -8.55 14.72
CA VAL A 339 -14.10 -8.50 15.94
C VAL A 339 -13.27 -7.22 15.91
N ALA A 340 -13.56 -6.30 16.82
CA ALA A 340 -12.80 -5.07 16.94
C ALA A 340 -11.37 -5.38 17.44
N MET A 341 -10.41 -4.59 16.98
CA MET A 341 -9.05 -4.61 17.51
C MET A 341 -9.08 -4.37 19.02
N ALA A 342 -8.19 -5.05 19.74
CA ALA A 342 -7.89 -4.67 21.10
C ALA A 342 -7.23 -3.28 21.12
N ASP A 343 -7.50 -2.52 22.19
CA ASP A 343 -6.92 -1.19 22.43
C ASP A 343 -5.38 -1.20 22.41
#